data_AF-Q81BG6-F1
#
_entry.id   AF-Q81BG6-F1
#
_cell.length_a   1.000
_cell.length_b   1.000
_cell.length_c   1.000
_cell.angle_alpha   90.00
_cell.angle_beta   90.00
_cell.angle_gamma   90.00
#
_symmetry.space_group_name_H-M   'P 1'
#
loop_
_entity.id
_entity.type
_entity.pdbx_description
1 polymer ?
#
loop_
_entity_poly.entity_id
_entity_poly.type
_entity_poly.pdbx_seq_one_letter_code
_entity_poly.pdbx_strand_id
1 'polypeptide(L)'
;MITILIFINIVKVVLFLFFLMTGTKIISGKMADEFKRFGLPSFFNFLTGAFEIVGAIGMLIGIWISTVALWAGLLLGGTMLAAALTLIVLARDPFKKAIPALVLFVLSLGISLYHIF
;
A
#
# COMPACT_ATOMS: atom_id res chain seq x y z
N MET A 1 6.41 -19.12 -18.22
CA MET A 1 6.62 -17.68 -18.48
C MET A 1 5.29 -16.92 -18.57
N ILE A 2 4.37 -17.30 -19.47
CA ILE A 2 3.07 -16.62 -19.64
C ILE A 2 2.20 -16.64 -18.37
N THR A 3 2.09 -17.77 -17.68
CA THR A 3 1.29 -17.90 -16.45
C THR A 3 1.77 -16.97 -15.32
N ILE A 4 3.08 -16.74 -15.21
CA ILE A 4 3.68 -15.87 -14.19
C ILE A 4 3.32 -14.41 -14.47
N LEU A 5 3.38 -13.98 -15.73
CA LEU A 5 3.00 -12.62 -16.13
C LEU A 5 1.52 -12.33 -15.85
N ILE A 6 0.64 -13.29 -16.16
CA ILE A 6 -0.79 -13.17 -15.86
C ILE A 6 -1.00 -12.99 -14.35
N PHE A 7 -0.35 -13.83 -13.54
CA PHE A 7 -0.44 -13.74 -12.08
C PHE A 7 0.03 -12.38 -11.54
N ILE A 8 1.17 -11.88 -12.01
CA ILE A 8 1.71 -10.57 -11.60
C ILE A 8 0.75 -9.44 -11.96
N ASN A 9 0.17 -9.46 -13.16
CA ASN A 9 -0.79 -8.44 -13.57
C ASN A 9 -2.08 -8.50 -12.75
N ILE A 10 -2.55 -9.69 -12.39
CA ILE A 10 -3.68 -9.84 -11.45
C ILE A 10 -3.34 -9.19 -10.11
N VAL A 11 -2.15 -9.45 -9.56
CA VAL A 11 -1.71 -8.84 -8.30
C VAL A 11 -1.67 -7.31 -8.41
N LYS A 12 -1.11 -6.74 -9.49
CA LYS A 12 -1.10 -5.28 -9.72
C LYS A 12 -2.51 -4.70 -9.73
N VAL A 13 -3.46 -5.34 -10.41
CA VAL A 13 -4.86 -4.89 -10.47
C VAL A 13 -5.54 -4.97 -9.11
N VAL A 14 -5.30 -6.04 -8.34
CA VAL A 14 -5.83 -6.18 -6.97
C VAL A 14 -5.29 -5.08 -6.06
N LEU A 15 -3.97 -4.82 -6.10
CA LEU A 15 -3.35 -3.75 -5.33
C LEU A 15 -3.88 -2.38 -5.76
N PHE A 16 -4.06 -2.13 -7.06
CA PHE A 16 -4.67 -0.91 -7.57
C PHE A 16 -6.07 -0.67 -6.97
N LEU A 17 -6.98 -1.65 -7.08
CA LEU A 17 -8.34 -1.49 -6.58
C LEU A 17 -8.38 -1.30 -5.07
N PHE A 18 -7.58 -2.08 -4.34
CA PHE A 18 -7.52 -2.00 -2.88
C PHE A 18 -7.03 -0.63 -2.42
N PHE A 19 -5.87 -0.17 -2.94
CA PHE A 19 -5.26 1.09 -2.51
C PHE A 19 -5.99 2.32 -3.02
N LEU A 20 -6.68 2.24 -4.16
CA LEU A 20 -7.56 3.33 -4.59
C LEU A 20 -8.72 3.51 -3.60
N MET A 21 -9.30 2.40 -3.12
CA MET A 21 -10.39 2.43 -2.14
C MET A 21 -9.92 2.91 -0.76
N THR A 22 -8.81 2.37 -0.24
CA THR A 22 -8.29 2.77 1.07
C THR A 22 -7.73 4.19 1.04
N GLY A 23 -6.97 4.55 0.01
CA GLY A 23 -6.36 5.86 -0.13
C GLY A 23 -7.39 6.98 -0.21
N THR A 24 -8.46 6.80 -0.99
CA THR A 24 -9.57 7.77 -1.06
C THR A 24 -10.33 7.88 0.26
N LYS A 25 -10.53 6.77 0.98
CA LYS A 25 -11.14 6.76 2.30
C LYS A 25 -10.28 7.50 3.34
N ILE A 26 -8.97 7.34 3.29
CA ILE A 26 -8.03 8.04 4.18
C ILE A 26 -8.00 9.54 3.87
N ILE A 27 -7.85 9.92 2.59
CA ILE A 27 -7.80 11.33 2.15
C ILE A 27 -9.09 12.07 2.47
N SER A 28 -10.25 11.41 2.35
CA SER A 28 -11.55 12.03 2.68
C SER A 28 -11.76 12.30 4.17
N GLY A 29 -10.79 11.96 5.03
CA GLY A 29 -10.86 12.22 6.47
C GLY A 29 -11.70 11.20 7.24
N LYS A 30 -12.27 10.18 6.58
CA LYS A 30 -13.07 9.13 7.24
C LYS A 30 -12.28 8.28 8.24
N MET A 31 -10.94 8.35 8.20
CA MET A 31 -10.04 7.72 9.18
C MET A 31 -9.34 8.73 10.11
N ALA A 32 -9.81 9.98 10.19
CA ALA A 32 -9.22 11.00 11.06
C ALA A 32 -9.10 10.56 12.52
N ASP A 33 -10.11 9.85 13.03
CA ASP A 33 -10.15 9.43 14.43
C ASP A 33 -9.18 8.26 14.72
N GLU A 34 -8.93 7.39 13.74
CA GLU A 34 -7.93 6.32 13.88
C GLU A 34 -6.51 6.91 13.99
N PHE A 35 -6.17 7.88 13.14
CA PHE A 35 -4.87 8.53 13.21
C PHE A 35 -4.69 9.36 14.48
N LYS A 36 -5.75 10.01 14.98
CA LYS A 36 -5.73 10.64 16.32
C LYS A 36 -5.49 9.62 17.42
N ARG A 37 -6.13 8.44 17.36
CA ARG A 37 -5.89 7.33 18.29
C ARG A 37 -4.44 6.86 18.24
N PHE A 38 -3.80 6.88 17.07
CA PHE A 38 -2.38 6.55 16.91
C PHE A 38 -1.44 7.66 17.41
N GLY A 39 -1.96 8.84 17.78
CA GLY A 39 -1.14 10.00 18.16
C GLY A 39 -0.45 10.67 16.96
N LEU A 40 -0.90 10.39 15.74
CA LEU A 40 -0.35 10.99 14.52
C LEU A 40 -1.05 12.32 14.21
N PRO A 41 -0.30 13.34 13.73
CA PRO A 41 -0.89 14.59 13.24
C PRO A 41 -1.88 14.34 12.10
N SER A 42 -2.93 15.16 12.00
CA SER A 42 -3.96 15.03 10.95
C SER A 42 -3.42 15.10 9.51
N PHE A 43 -2.27 15.74 9.31
CA PHE A 43 -1.57 15.77 8.01
C PHE A 43 -1.12 14.38 7.55
N PHE A 44 -0.81 13.45 8.47
CA PHE A 44 -0.39 12.09 8.11
C PHE A 44 -1.48 11.30 7.40
N ASN A 45 -2.76 11.56 7.70
CA ASN A 45 -3.88 10.98 6.95
C ASN A 45 -3.78 11.37 5.49
N PHE A 46 -3.73 12.67 5.22
CA PHE A 46 -3.66 13.18 3.85
C PHE A 46 -2.43 12.62 3.12
N LEU A 47 -1.26 12.63 3.78
CA LEU A 47 -0.02 12.08 3.22
C LEU A 47 -0.13 10.59 2.88
N THR A 48 -0.63 9.78 3.81
CA THR A 48 -0.76 8.33 3.63
C THR A 48 -1.76 8.02 2.52
N GLY A 49 -2.92 8.67 2.54
CA GLY A 49 -3.92 8.50 1.48
C GLY A 49 -3.41 8.94 0.11
N ALA A 50 -2.62 10.01 0.03
CA ALA A 50 -2.00 10.46 -1.20
C ALA A 50 -1.01 9.42 -1.74
N PHE A 51 -0.15 8.87 -0.88
CA PHE A 51 0.79 7.82 -1.28
C PHE A 51 0.08 6.55 -1.73
N GLU A 52 -1.01 6.15 -1.08
CA GLU A 52 -1.81 5.01 -1.52
C GLU A 52 -2.45 5.25 -2.89
N ILE A 53 -3.02 6.43 -3.14
CA ILE A 53 -3.62 6.76 -4.45
C ILE A 53 -2.55 6.81 -5.56
N VAL A 54 -1.43 7.48 -5.29
CA VAL A 54 -0.31 7.56 -6.26
C VAL A 54 0.26 6.18 -6.54
N GLY A 55 0.45 5.38 -5.50
CA GLY A 55 0.91 4.00 -5.62
C GLY A 55 -0.10 3.11 -6.37
N ALA A 56 -1.40 3.28 -6.13
CA ALA A 56 -2.45 2.57 -6.85
C ALA A 56 -2.41 2.88 -8.35
N ILE A 57 -2.42 4.17 -8.71
CA ILE A 57 -2.31 4.60 -10.11
C ILE A 57 -1.01 4.09 -10.73
N GLY A 58 0.09 4.12 -9.98
CA GLY A 58 1.37 3.54 -10.37
C GLY A 58 1.28 2.04 -10.64
N MET A 59 0.54 1.26 -9.85
CA MET A 59 0.32 -0.17 -10.10
C MET A 59 -0.45 -0.42 -11.39
N LEU A 60 -1.46 0.42 -11.70
CA LEU A 60 -2.21 0.34 -12.96
C LEU A 60 -1.31 0.64 -14.16
N ILE A 61 -0.59 1.77 -14.15
CA ILE A 61 0.36 2.14 -15.22
C ILE A 61 1.49 1.11 -15.33
N GLY A 62 1.88 0.52 -14.19
CA GLY A 62 2.89 -0.51 -14.07
C GLY A 62 2.59 -1.81 -14.81
N ILE A 63 1.36 -2.01 -15.32
CA ILE A 63 1.04 -3.11 -16.23
C ILE A 63 1.79 -2.94 -17.56
N TRP A 64 1.97 -1.70 -18.03
CA TRP A 64 2.67 -1.39 -19.28
C TRP A 64 4.11 -0.94 -19.06
N ILE A 65 4.41 -0.28 -17.93
CA ILE A 65 5.73 0.31 -17.66
C ILE A 65 6.36 -0.32 -16.41
N SER A 66 7.29 -1.24 -16.62
CA SER A 66 8.02 -1.96 -15.56
C SER A 66 8.63 -1.06 -14.49
N THR A 67 9.29 0.03 -14.89
CA THR A 67 9.90 0.99 -13.95
C THR A 67 8.87 1.64 -13.04
N VAL A 68 7.66 1.89 -13.53
CA VAL A 68 6.59 2.48 -12.70
C VAL A 68 6.07 1.45 -11.69
N ALA A 69 5.93 0.18 -12.09
CA ALA A 69 5.57 -0.90 -11.16
C ALA A 69 6.59 -1.06 -10.02
N LEU A 70 7.88 -0.94 -10.34
CA LEU A 70 8.96 -0.99 -9.36
C LEU A 70 8.78 0.09 -8.29
N TRP A 71 8.68 1.37 -8.70
CA TRP A 71 8.55 2.48 -7.77
C TRP A 71 7.22 2.48 -7.03
N ALA A 72 6.12 2.10 -7.69
CA ALA A 72 4.81 1.97 -7.06
C ALA A 72 4.81 0.90 -5.95
N GLY A 73 5.44 -0.26 -6.19
CA GLY A 73 5.54 -1.31 -5.18
C GLY A 73 6.44 -0.93 -4.00
N LEU A 74 7.50 -0.14 -4.21
CA LEU A 74 8.34 0.36 -3.13
C LEU A 74 7.59 1.40 -2.29
N LEU A 75 6.85 2.30 -2.94
CA LEU A 75 6.02 3.30 -2.26
C LEU A 75 4.96 2.62 -1.40
N LEU A 76 4.16 1.72 -2.00
CA LEU A 76 3.10 0.98 -1.30
C LEU A 76 3.64 0.01 -0.25
N GLY A 77 4.78 -0.62 -0.52
CA GLY A 77 5.48 -1.44 0.47
C GLY A 77 5.90 -0.60 1.69
N GLY A 78 6.55 0.53 1.46
CA GLY A 78 6.95 1.45 2.52
C GLY A 78 5.76 1.94 3.36
N THR A 79 4.65 2.33 2.72
CA THR A 79 3.45 2.76 3.46
C THR A 79 2.84 1.65 4.30
N MET A 80 2.75 0.43 3.76
CA MET A 80 2.20 -0.72 4.49
C MET A 80 3.10 -1.17 5.65
N LEU A 81 4.41 -1.10 5.48
CA LEU A 81 5.35 -1.36 6.57
C LEU A 81 5.19 -0.33 7.69
N ALA A 82 5.11 0.96 7.34
CA ALA A 82 4.86 2.02 8.31
C ALA A 82 3.50 1.85 9.01
N ALA A 83 2.46 1.45 8.29
CA ALA A 83 1.15 1.14 8.86
C ALA A 83 1.20 -0.04 9.84
N ALA A 84 1.87 -1.14 9.48
CA ALA A 84 2.06 -2.30 10.35
C ALA A 84 2.81 -1.92 11.64
N LEU A 85 3.90 -1.15 11.52
CA LEU A 85 4.65 -0.65 12.67
C LEU A 85 3.81 0.29 13.54
N THR A 86 2.99 1.15 12.94
CA THR A 86 2.07 2.04 13.67
C THR A 86 1.07 1.23 14.48
N LEU A 87 0.48 0.18 13.91
CA LEU A 87 -0.47 -0.68 14.60
C LEU A 87 0.17 -1.44 15.77
N ILE A 88 1.38 -1.97 15.59
CA ILE A 88 2.05 -2.79 16.61
C ILE A 88 2.67 -1.91 17.71
N VAL A 89 3.41 -0.87 17.33
CA VAL A 89 4.23 -0.08 18.25
C VAL A 89 3.42 1.07 18.87
N LEU A 90 2.70 1.82 18.03
CA LEU A 90 2.01 3.05 18.44
C LEU A 90 0.63 2.76 19.00
N ALA A 91 -0.19 2.00 18.28
CA ALA A 91 -1.54 1.64 18.70
C ALA A 91 -1.57 0.50 19.74
N ARG A 92 -0.44 -0.22 19.90
CA ARG A 92 -0.32 -1.46 20.72
C ARG A 92 -1.46 -2.44 20.46
N ASP A 93 -1.93 -2.47 19.22
CA ASP A 93 -3.00 -3.35 18.79
C ASP A 93 -2.48 -4.79 18.71
N PRO A 94 -3.36 -5.80 18.82
CA PRO A 94 -2.95 -7.19 18.64
C PRO A 94 -2.28 -7.39 17.27
N PHE A 95 -1.19 -8.16 17.22
CA PHE A 95 -0.44 -8.42 15.98
C PHE A 95 -1.34 -8.88 14.81
N LYS A 96 -2.44 -9.57 15.13
CA LYS A 96 -3.45 -9.99 14.16
C LYS A 96 -4.03 -8.84 13.31
N LYS A 97 -4.12 -7.62 13.87
CA LYS A 97 -4.59 -6.44 13.13
C LYS A 97 -3.56 -5.90 12.12
N ALA A 98 -2.27 -6.20 12.31
CA ALA A 98 -1.21 -5.81 11.37
C ALA A 98 -1.02 -6.81 10.22
N ILE A 99 -1.61 -8.01 10.30
CA ILE A 99 -1.51 -9.05 9.27
C ILE A 99 -1.92 -8.53 7.88
N PRO A 100 -3.05 -7.83 7.70
CA PRO A 100 -3.43 -7.31 6.38
C PRO A 100 -2.37 -6.37 5.79
N ALA A 101 -1.82 -5.47 6.61
CA ALA A 101 -0.76 -4.56 6.18
C ALA A 101 0.52 -5.32 5.80
N LEU A 102 0.91 -6.33 6.57
CA LEU A 102 2.08 -7.17 6.26
C LEU A 102 1.89 -7.99 4.97
N VAL A 103 0.69 -8.52 4.71
CA VAL A 103 0.38 -9.22 3.45
C VAL A 103 0.50 -8.26 2.26
N LEU A 104 -0.07 -7.06 2.36
CA LEU A 104 0.03 -6.04 1.30
C LEU A 104 1.46 -5.53 1.11
N PHE A 105 2.24 -5.47 2.18
CA PHE A 105 3.67 -5.19 2.12
C PHE A 105 4.40 -6.24 1.27
N VAL A 106 4.22 -7.53 1.57
CA VAL A 106 4.87 -8.62 0.84
C VAL A 106 4.46 -8.63 -0.63
N LEU A 107 3.17 -8.43 -0.92
CA LEU A 107 2.68 -8.36 -2.31
C LEU A 107 3.29 -7.18 -3.07
N SER A 108 3.28 -5.98 -2.49
CA SER A 108 3.84 -4.78 -3.12
C SER A 108 5.35 -4.91 -3.34
N LEU A 109 6.08 -5.40 -2.34
CA LEU A 109 7.52 -5.62 -2.42
C LEU A 109 7.84 -6.70 -3.47
N GLY A 110 7.06 -7.78 -3.53
CA GLY A 110 7.20 -8.84 -4.52
C GLY A 110 7.09 -8.32 -5.95
N ILE A 111 6.16 -7.39 -6.21
CA ILE A 111 6.04 -6.72 -7.51
C ILE A 111 7.31 -5.90 -7.82
N SER A 112 7.83 -5.14 -6.85
CA SER A 112 9.06 -4.36 -7.06
C SER A 112 10.26 -5.24 -7.34
N LEU A 113 10.48 -6.29 -6.54
CA LEU A 113 11.59 -7.22 -6.69
C LEU A 113 11.56 -7.92 -8.06
N TYR A 114 10.38 -8.26 -8.58
CA TYR A 114 10.25 -8.85 -9.90
C TYR A 114 10.71 -7.93 -11.04
N HIS A 115 10.61 -6.61 -10.89
CA HIS A 115 11.03 -5.65 -11.93
C HIS A 115 12.43 -5.06 -11.69
N ILE A 116 13.11 -5.44 -10.60
CA ILE A 116 14.49 -5.05 -10.29
C ILE A 116 15.50 -5.92 -11.05
N PHE A 117 15.17 -7.19 -11.28
CA PHE A 117 16.01 -8.19 -11.96
C PHE A 117 15.48 -8.50 -13.35
#